data_AF-A0A7J2Z0C4-F1
#
_entry.id   AF-A0A7J2Z0C4-F1
#
_cell.length_a   1.000
_cell.length_b   1.000
_cell.length_c   1.000
_cell.angle_alpha   90.00
_cell.angle_beta   90.00
_cell.angle_gamma   90.00
#
_symmetry.space_group_name_H-M   'P 1'
#
loop_
_entity.id
_entity.type
_entity.pdbx_description
1 polymer ?
#
loop_
_entity_poly.entity_id
_entity_poly.type
_entity_poly.pdbx_seq_one_letter_code
_entity_poly.pdbx_strand_id
1 'polypeptide(L)'
;MGFLQKLLGKEEPVELPAEEEPVQPVYVRIENLKDFVDIERITKLVKEGNIVFLKTKELQRTDLGEFQNCVQKLKRVSNQYGFDIAGTEEGYLVVTPSFAKIAR
;
A
#
# COMPACT_ATOMS: atom_id res chain seq x y z
N MET A 1 36.33 -16.47 -50.18
CA MET A 1 35.36 -16.55 -49.07
C MET A 1 35.78 -15.55 -48.00
N GLY A 2 35.10 -14.40 -47.85
CA GLY A 2 35.54 -13.40 -46.86
C GLY A 2 34.72 -12.10 -46.85
N PHE A 3 33.90 -11.86 -47.87
CA PHE A 3 33.08 -10.65 -47.95
C PHE A 3 31.77 -10.74 -47.16
N LEU A 4 31.16 -11.94 -47.09
CA LEU A 4 29.89 -12.16 -46.38
C LEU A 4 30.04 -12.20 -44.84
N GLN A 5 31.25 -12.47 -44.32
CA GLN A 5 31.49 -12.52 -42.87
C GLN A 5 31.69 -11.13 -42.25
N LYS A 6 31.91 -10.09 -43.07
CA LYS A 6 32.05 -8.70 -42.63
C LYS A 6 30.71 -7.95 -42.54
N LEU A 7 29.65 -8.51 -43.13
CA LEU A 7 28.30 -7.93 -43.16
C LEU A 7 27.44 -8.33 -41.96
N LEU A 8 27.69 -9.48 -41.34
CA LEU A 8 27.19 -9.78 -39.99
C LEU A 8 28.10 -9.06 -38.98
N GLY A 9 28.01 -7.74 -38.97
CA GLY A 9 28.54 -6.92 -37.89
C GLY A 9 27.99 -7.43 -36.58
N LYS A 10 28.89 -7.71 -35.63
CA LYS A 10 28.54 -8.07 -34.26
C LYS A 10 27.47 -7.11 -33.76
N GLU A 11 26.29 -7.64 -33.45
CA GLU A 11 25.30 -6.93 -32.64
C GLU A 11 25.90 -6.80 -31.24
N GLU A 12 26.65 -5.72 -31.03
CA GLU A 12 27.04 -5.31 -29.69
C GLU A 12 25.75 -4.89 -28.97
N PRO A 13 25.42 -5.50 -27.81
CA PRO A 13 24.22 -5.13 -27.08
C PRO A 13 24.35 -3.66 -26.68
N VAL A 14 23.46 -2.83 -27.22
CA VAL A 14 23.36 -1.42 -26.83
C VAL A 14 22.79 -1.39 -25.42
N GLU A 15 23.62 -1.06 -24.44
CA GLU A 15 23.18 -0.80 -23.07
C GLU A 15 22.31 0.46 -23.08
N LEU A 16 21.00 0.28 -22.88
CA LEU A 16 20.10 1.40 -22.65
C LEU A 16 20.44 2.00 -21.27
N PRO A 17 20.64 3.32 -21.15
CA PRO A 17 20.78 3.95 -19.85
C PRO A 17 19.48 3.68 -19.07
N ALA A 18 19.61 3.00 -17.93
CA ALA A 18 18.49 2.83 -17.01
C ALA A 18 18.16 4.20 -16.43
N GLU A 19 17.05 4.80 -16.87
CA GLU A 19 16.49 5.95 -16.17
C GLU A 19 16.12 5.48 -14.76
N GLU A 20 16.82 5.99 -13.75
CA GLU A 20 16.47 5.73 -12.35
C GLU A 20 15.05 6.28 -12.13
N GLU A 21 14.08 5.40 -11.92
CA GLU A 21 12.74 5.83 -11.54
C GLU A 21 12.86 6.70 -10.28
N PRO A 22 12.26 7.91 -10.26
CA PRO A 22 12.39 8.80 -9.12
C PRO A 22 11.82 8.10 -7.88
N VAL A 23 12.64 7.98 -6.83
CA VAL A 23 12.24 7.38 -5.56
C VAL A 23 11.09 8.20 -4.99
N GLN A 24 9.87 7.65 -5.03
CA GLN A 24 8.70 8.30 -4.47
C GLN A 24 8.70 8.15 -2.94
N PRO A 25 8.48 9.23 -2.18
CA PRO A 25 8.40 9.15 -0.73
C PRO A 25 7.16 8.35 -0.30
N VAL A 26 7.34 7.44 0.64
CA VAL A 26 6.23 6.75 1.31
C VAL A 26 5.73 7.63 2.45
N TYR A 27 4.48 8.08 2.35
CA TYR A 27 3.86 8.89 3.40
C TYR A 27 3.20 8.03 4.47
N VAL A 28 3.38 8.45 5.72
CA VAL A 28 2.61 7.96 6.86
C VAL A 28 1.53 8.98 7.19
N ARG A 29 0.26 8.59 7.10
CA ARG A 29 -0.90 9.47 7.29
C ARG A 29 -1.66 9.07 8.54
N ILE A 30 -2.09 10.07 9.32
CA ILE A 30 -2.93 9.89 10.49
C ILE A 30 -4.34 10.32 10.12
N GLU A 31 -5.30 9.42 10.26
CA GLU A 31 -6.69 9.59 9.86
C GLU A 31 -7.61 9.20 11.01
N ASN A 32 -8.82 9.77 11.04
CA ASN A 32 -9.86 9.34 11.99
C ASN A 32 -10.79 8.36 11.29
N LEU A 33 -11.13 7.26 11.95
CA LEU A 33 -12.19 6.36 11.52
C LEU A 33 -13.49 6.80 12.19
N LYS A 34 -14.35 7.49 11.45
CA LYS A 34 -15.61 8.03 11.97
C LYS A 34 -16.82 7.17 11.61
N ASP A 35 -16.85 6.63 10.41
CA ASP A 35 -17.98 5.87 9.89
C ASP A 35 -17.55 4.88 8.81
N PHE A 36 -18.52 4.19 8.22
CA PHE A 36 -18.29 3.23 7.15
C PHE A 36 -17.79 3.85 5.82
N VAL A 37 -18.07 5.13 5.57
CA VAL A 37 -17.68 5.82 4.31
C VAL A 37 -16.17 6.04 4.28
N ASP A 38 -15.56 6.25 5.44
CA ASP A 38 -14.10 6.40 5.55
C ASP A 38 -13.33 5.20 4.99
N ILE A 39 -13.91 4.00 4.98
CA ILE A 39 -13.23 2.77 4.52
C ILE A 39 -12.80 2.88 3.05
N GLU A 40 -13.64 3.45 2.20
CA GLU A 40 -13.32 3.61 0.77
C GLU A 40 -12.17 4.59 0.57
N ARG A 41 -12.20 5.70 1.32
CA ARG A 41 -11.17 6.73 1.32
C ARG A 41 -9.83 6.18 1.82
N ILE A 42 -9.83 5.44 2.92
CA ILE A 42 -8.64 4.78 3.48
C ILE A 42 -8.08 3.77 2.49
N THR A 43 -8.94 2.97 1.88
CA THR A 43 -8.53 1.98 0.87
C THR A 43 -7.80 2.66 -0.29
N LYS A 44 -8.32 3.80 -0.77
CA LYS A 44 -7.67 4.58 -1.82
C LYS A 44 -6.28 5.06 -1.41
N LEU A 45 -6.13 5.62 -0.21
CA LEU A 45 -4.83 6.07 0.31
C LEU A 45 -3.81 4.93 0.39
N VAL A 46 -4.21 3.76 0.86
CA VAL A 46 -3.29 2.61 0.96
C VAL A 46 -2.91 2.08 -0.43
N LYS A 47 -3.84 2.11 -1.40
CA LYS A 47 -3.53 1.77 -2.80
C LYS A 47 -2.54 2.74 -3.45
N GLU A 48 -2.58 4.01 -3.08
CA GLU A 48 -1.62 5.03 -3.51
C GLU A 48 -0.24 4.88 -2.85
N GLY A 49 -0.05 3.88 -1.97
CA GLY A 49 1.22 3.58 -1.32
C GLY A 49 1.40 4.24 0.05
N ASN A 50 0.35 4.84 0.62
CA ASN A 50 0.44 5.45 1.95
C ASN A 50 0.28 4.40 3.06
N ILE A 51 1.03 4.55 4.14
CA ILE A 51 0.78 3.84 5.41
C ILE A 51 -0.21 4.68 6.22
N VAL A 52 -1.31 4.07 6.67
CA VAL A 52 -2.39 4.80 7.34
C VAL A 52 -2.54 4.36 8.79
N PHE A 53 -2.44 5.31 9.72
CA PHE A 53 -2.79 5.17 11.13
C PHE A 53 -4.19 5.71 11.37
N LEU A 54 -5.11 4.83 11.72
CA LEU A 54 -6.51 5.18 11.99
C LEU A 54 -6.72 5.33 13.49
N LYS A 55 -7.16 6.50 13.92
CA LYS A 55 -7.68 6.74 15.26
C LYS A 55 -9.07 6.13 15.35
N THR A 56 -9.25 5.18 16.26
CA THR A 56 -10.49 4.41 16.38
C THR A 56 -11.27 4.67 17.67
N LYS A 57 -10.67 5.38 18.64
CA LYS A 57 -11.26 5.61 19.96
C LYS A 57 -12.63 6.29 19.93
N GLU A 58 -12.84 7.24 19.03
CA GLU A 58 -14.12 7.95 18.94
C GLU A 58 -15.24 6.99 18.50
N LEU A 59 -15.05 6.28 17.39
CA LEU A 59 -16.03 5.32 16.90
C LEU A 59 -16.23 4.15 17.87
N GLN A 60 -15.16 3.62 18.46
CA GLN A 60 -15.25 2.58 19.49
C GLN A 60 -16.14 2.97 20.68
N ARG A 61 -16.12 4.24 21.08
CA ARG A 61 -16.92 4.76 22.20
C ARG A 61 -18.35 5.08 21.79
N THR A 62 -18.53 5.62 20.60
CA THR A 62 -19.86 6.04 20.10
C THR A 62 -20.68 4.84 19.64
N ASP A 63 -20.11 3.97 18.81
CA ASP A 63 -20.77 2.79 18.26
C ASP A 63 -19.77 1.65 18.03
N LEU A 64 -19.72 0.74 19.01
CA LEU A 64 -18.85 -0.44 18.95
C LEU A 64 -19.26 -1.41 17.82
N GLY A 65 -20.54 -1.47 17.47
CA GLY A 65 -21.04 -2.35 16.41
C GLY A 65 -20.58 -1.86 15.03
N GLU A 66 -20.71 -0.56 14.78
CA GLU A 66 -20.18 0.07 13.57
C GLU A 66 -18.66 -0.07 13.48
N PHE A 67 -17.93 0.15 14.59
CA PHE A 67 -16.49 -0.09 14.64
C PHE A 67 -16.13 -1.51 14.20
N GLN A 68 -16.78 -2.53 14.75
CA GLN A 68 -16.54 -3.93 14.38
C GLN A 68 -16.82 -4.18 12.90
N ASN A 69 -17.90 -3.62 12.36
CA ASN A 69 -18.23 -3.74 10.93
C ASN A 69 -17.16 -3.10 10.04
N CYS A 70 -16.67 -1.91 10.41
CA CYS A 70 -15.58 -1.22 9.74
C CYS A 70 -14.29 -2.06 9.74
N VAL A 71 -13.90 -2.63 10.90
CA VAL A 71 -12.72 -3.51 10.99
C VAL A 71 -12.88 -4.76 10.12
N GLN A 72 -14.07 -5.40 10.13
CA GLN A 72 -14.31 -6.57 9.29
C GLN A 72 -14.22 -6.24 7.80
N LYS A 73 -14.74 -5.09 7.38
CA LYS A 73 -14.62 -4.64 6.00
C LYS A 73 -13.15 -4.36 5.64
N LEU A 74 -12.40 -3.65 6.49
CA LEU A 74 -10.98 -3.40 6.28
C LEU A 74 -10.20 -4.71 6.16
N LYS A 75 -10.44 -5.70 7.02
CA LYS A 75 -9.80 -7.03 6.90
C LYS A 75 -10.08 -7.70 5.55
N ARG A 76 -11.33 -7.66 5.06
CA ARG A 76 -11.68 -8.21 3.74
C ARG A 76 -10.95 -7.47 2.62
N VAL A 77 -10.91 -6.14 2.69
CA VAL A 77 -10.18 -5.30 1.73
C VAL A 77 -8.69 -5.61 1.78
N SER A 78 -8.09 -5.71 2.97
CA SER A 78 -6.68 -6.02 3.14
C SER A 78 -6.32 -7.37 2.54
N ASN A 79 -7.14 -8.40 2.76
CA ASN A 79 -6.96 -9.70 2.14
C ASN A 79 -7.07 -9.63 0.60
N GLN A 80 -8.01 -8.84 0.08
CA GLN A 80 -8.22 -8.69 -1.37
C GLN A 80 -7.04 -8.02 -2.07
N TYR A 81 -6.41 -7.01 -1.46
CA TYR A 81 -5.32 -6.24 -2.07
C TYR A 81 -3.92 -6.62 -1.55
N GLY A 82 -3.83 -7.58 -0.63
CA GLY A 82 -2.57 -7.99 -0.01
C GLY A 82 -1.99 -6.96 0.98
N PHE A 83 -2.81 -6.05 1.49
CA PHE A 83 -2.42 -5.10 2.53
C PHE A 83 -2.21 -5.82 3.85
N ASP A 84 -1.48 -5.19 4.76
CA ASP A 84 -1.37 -5.65 6.14
C ASP A 84 -2.21 -4.76 7.06
N ILE A 85 -2.68 -5.33 8.16
CA ILE A 85 -3.50 -4.63 9.15
C ILE A 85 -3.19 -5.11 10.56
N ALA A 86 -3.00 -4.17 11.48
CA ALA A 86 -2.79 -4.46 12.90
C ALA A 86 -3.49 -3.42 13.78
N GLY A 87 -4.06 -3.86 14.90
CA GLY A 87 -4.59 -2.97 15.93
C GLY A 87 -3.59 -2.81 17.06
N THR A 88 -3.57 -1.65 17.70
CA THR A 88 -2.77 -1.35 18.89
C THR A 88 -3.67 -1.17 20.11
N GLU A 89 -3.13 -1.39 21.31
CA GLU A 89 -3.88 -1.23 22.57
C GLU A 89 -4.28 0.24 22.81
N GLU A 90 -3.53 1.18 22.24
CA GLU A 90 -3.80 2.61 22.32
C GLU A 90 -4.94 3.06 21.40
N GLY A 91 -5.69 2.14 20.79
CA GLY A 91 -6.86 2.47 19.96
C GLY A 91 -6.50 2.99 18.57
N TYR A 92 -5.37 2.54 18.03
CA TYR A 92 -5.02 2.74 16.63
C TYR A 92 -5.22 1.47 15.82
N LEU A 93 -5.58 1.65 14.55
CA LEU A 93 -5.55 0.59 13.56
C LEU A 93 -4.61 1.04 12.44
N VAL A 94 -3.54 0.26 12.21
CA VAL A 94 -2.53 0.53 11.20
C VAL A 94 -2.85 -0.32 9.98
N VAL A 95 -2.88 0.31 8.81
CA VAL A 95 -3.05 -0.37 7.52
C VAL A 95 -1.88 0.00 6.61
N THR A 96 -1.18 -1.01 6.07
CA THR A 96 -0.01 -0.81 5.21
C THR A 96 -0.25 -1.35 3.80
N PRO A 97 0.35 -0.74 2.76
CA PRO A 97 0.35 -1.28 1.41
C PRO A 97 1.08 -2.62 1.33
N SER A 98 0.94 -3.34 0.21
CA SER A 98 1.48 -4.69 0.02
C SER A 98 3.01 -4.79 0.16
N PHE A 99 3.75 -3.72 -0.11
CA PHE A 99 5.22 -3.67 0.01
C PHE A 99 5.71 -3.53 1.46
N ALA A 100 4.83 -3.19 2.41
CA ALA A 100 5.19 -2.99 3.82
C ALA A 100 4.42 -3.97 4.71
N LYS A 101 5.14 -4.67 5.60
CA LYS A 101 4.56 -5.64 6.55
C LYS A 101 4.70 -5.16 7.97
N ILE A 102 3.69 -5.44 8.79
CA ILE A 102 3.65 -5.08 10.20
C ILE A 102 4.22 -6.25 11.00
N ALA A 103 5.41 -6.05 11.57
CA ALA A 103 5.95 -6.93 12.61
C ALA A 103 5.14 -6.74 13.90
N ARG A 104 4.70 -7.84 14.52
CA ARG A 104 3.79 -7.86 15.67
C ARG A 104 4.20 -8.96 16.63
#